data_AF-A0A9X0WFQ5-F1
#
_entry.id   AF-A0A9X0WFQ5-F1
#
_cell.length_a   1.000
_cell.length_b   1.000
_cell.length_c   1.000
_cell.angle_alpha   90.00
_cell.angle_beta   90.00
_cell.angle_gamma   90.00
#
_symmetry.space_group_name_H-M   'P 1'
#
loop_
_entity.id
_entity.type
_entity.pdbx_description
1 polymer ?
#
loop_
_entity_poly.entity_id
_entity_poly.type
_entity_poly.pdbx_seq_one_letter_code
_entity_poly.pdbx_strand_id
1 'polypeptide(L)' 'MSHRKVHLPAKVCVICQRPFTWRKRWASCWDQVRYCSDACRGRRRLSRGQRD' A
#
# COMPACT_ATOMS: atom_id res chain seq x y z
N MET A 1 23.03 -2.98 21.02
CA MET A 1 21.86 -2.11 21.25
C MET A 1 20.95 -2.21 20.03
N SER A 2 19.84 -2.94 20.15
CA SER A 2 18.92 -3.18 19.03
C SER A 2 18.27 -1.87 18.61
N HIS A 3 18.61 -1.38 17.41
CA HIS A 3 17.92 -0.24 16.80
C HIS A 3 16.42 -0.54 16.81
N ARG A 4 15.66 0.21 17.62
CA ARG A 4 14.20 0.17 17.63
C ARG A 4 13.78 0.59 16.22
N LYS A 5 13.49 -0.41 15.36
CA LYS A 5 12.93 -0.17 14.04
C LYS A 5 11.62 0.57 14.29
N VAL A 6 11.64 1.88 14.05
CA VAL A 6 10.47 2.74 14.16
C VAL A 6 9.36 2.04 13.40
N HIS A 7 8.31 1.63 14.10
CA HIS A 7 7.17 0.95 13.50
C HIS A 7 6.49 1.97 12.58
N LEU A 8 6.93 1.98 11.32
CA LEU A 8 6.31 2.81 10.30
C LEU A 8 4.85 2.39 10.19
N PRO A 9 3.93 3.35 10.04
CA PRO A 9 2.53 3.01 9.89
C PRO A 9 2.38 2.11 8.66
N ALA A 10 1.71 0.97 8.86
CA ALA A 10 1.35 0.06 7.80
C ALA A 10 -0.15 0.20 7.49
N LYS A 11 -0.50 0.09 6.21
CA LYS A 11 -1.89 0.06 5.74
C LYS A 11 -2.10 -1.19 4.89
N VAL A 12 -3.36 -1.61 4.73
CA VAL A 12 -3.72 -2.76 3.89
C VAL A 12 -4.18 -2.25 2.53
N CYS A 13 -3.68 -2.85 1.45
CA CYS A 13 -4.10 -2.51 0.11
C CYS A 13 -5.50 -3.05 -0.17
N VAL A 14 -6.45 -2.20 -0.55
CA VAL A 14 -7.84 -2.62 -0.80
C VAL A 14 -8.01 -3.56 -2.02
N ILE A 15 -6.98 -3.68 -2.86
CA ILE A 15 -7.03 -4.46 -4.12
C ILE A 15 -6.36 -5.83 -3.98
N CYS A 16 -5.20 -5.90 -3.33
CA CYS A 16 -4.47 -7.16 -3.15
C CYS A 16 -4.46 -7.66 -1.71
N GLN A 17 -5.05 -6.91 -0.76
CA GLN A 17 -5.12 -7.23 0.68
C GLN A 17 -3.75 -7.45 1.34
N ARG A 18 -2.66 -7.03 0.70
CA ARG A 18 -1.30 -7.12 1.26
C ARG A 18 -1.00 -5.90 2.13
N PRO A 19 -0.38 -6.08 3.31
CA PRO A 19 0.09 -4.97 4.12
C PRO A 19 1.24 -4.26 3.40
N PHE A 20 1.27 -2.94 3.50
CA PHE A 20 2.35 -2.12 2.96
C PHE A 20 2.70 -1.00 3.96
N THR A 21 3.99 -0.72 4.09
CA THR A 21 4.51 0.31 5.00
C THR A 21 4.58 1.67 4.33
N TRP A 22 4.56 2.73 5.15
CA TRP A 22 4.80 4.10 4.72
C TRP A 22 6.04 4.23 3.83
N ARG A 23 5.95 5.12 2.83
CA ARG A 23 7.04 5.47 1.91
C ARG A 23 7.15 6.99 1.84
N LYS A 24 8.37 7.51 1.69
CA LYS A 24 8.65 8.95 1.61
C LYS A 24 7.81 9.70 0.57
N ARG A 25 7.53 9.06 -0.58
CA ARG A 25 6.66 9.62 -1.64
C ARG A 25 5.21 9.88 -1.23
N TRP A 26 4.78 9.32 -0.11
CA TRP A 26 3.41 9.45 0.40
C TRP A 26 3.32 10.44 1.57
N ALA A 27 4.39 11.15 1.91
CA ALA A 27 4.40 12.08 3.04
C ALA A 27 3.24 13.09 3.02
N SER A 28 2.87 13.60 1.84
CA SER A 28 1.79 14.60 1.68
C SER A 28 0.38 14.02 1.51
N CYS A 29 0.25 12.73 1.21
CA CYS A 29 -1.03 12.12 0.84
C CYS A 29 -1.32 10.80 1.54
N TRP A 30 -0.54 10.45 2.57
CA TRP A 30 -0.59 9.15 3.24
C TRP A 30 -2.00 8.77 3.69
N ASP A 31 -2.78 9.70 4.23
CA ASP A 31 -4.16 9.48 4.65
C ASP A 31 -5.08 9.03 3.51
N GLN A 32 -4.83 9.49 2.29
CA GLN A 32 -5.60 9.13 1.10
C GLN A 32 -5.08 7.87 0.39
N VAL A 33 -3.86 7.39 0.72
CA VAL A 33 -3.27 6.21 0.09
C VAL A 33 -3.97 4.93 0.57
N ARG A 34 -4.69 4.28 -0.34
CA ARG A 34 -5.40 2.99 -0.13
C ARG A 34 -4.80 1.81 -0.90
N TYR A 35 -3.80 2.06 -1.74
CA TYR A 35 -3.22 1.08 -2.67
C TYR A 35 -1.71 0.98 -2.46
N CYS A 36 -1.15 -0.24 -2.46
CA CYS A 36 0.29 -0.45 -2.27
C CYS A 36 1.13 0.01 -3.48
N SER A 37 0.53 0.02 -4.69
CA SER A 37 1.20 0.35 -5.95
C SER A 37 0.25 1.01 -6.95
N ASP A 38 0.82 1.63 -7.98
CA ASP A 38 0.04 2.22 -9.07
C ASP A 38 -0.68 1.14 -9.90
N ALA A 39 -0.07 -0.04 -10.03
CA ALA A 39 -0.73 -1.22 -10.62
C ALA A 39 -2.05 -1.57 -9.89
N CYS A 40 -2.05 -1.56 -8.54
CA CYS A 40 -3.28 -1.77 -7.78
C CYS A 40 -4.30 -0.64 -8.00
N ARG A 41 -3.85 0.61 -8.10
CA ARG A 41 -4.72 1.75 -8.42
C ARG A 41 -5.38 1.58 -9.80
N GLY A 42 -4.64 1.12 -10.80
CA GLY A 42 -5.14 0.85 -12.16
C GLY A 42 -6.06 -0.37 -12.24
N ARG A 43 -5.82 -1.40 -11.43
CA ARG A 43 -6.62 -2.65 -11.42
C ARG A 43 -8.09 -2.42 -11.03
N ARG A 44 -8.41 -1.35 -10.30
CA ARG A 44 -9.82 -0.94 -10.05
C ARG A 44 -10.61 -0.68 -11.34
N ARG A 45 -9.94 -0.27 -12.43
CA ARG A 45 -10.57 0.03 -13.72
C ARG A 45 -10.70 -1.20 -14.63
N LEU A 46 -10.01 -2.28 -14.30
CA LEU A 46 -10.00 -3.51 -15.07
C LEU A 46 -10.63 -4.60 -14.21
N SER A 47 -11.96 -4.67 -14.24
CA SER A 47 -12.73 -5.84 -13.78
C SER A 47 -12.50 -7.03 -14.71
N ARG A 48 -11.25 -7.48 -14.77
CA ARG A 48 -10.84 -8.76 -15.31
C ARG A 48 -10.04 -9.44 -14.21
N GLY A 49 -10.67 -10.46 -13.64
CA GLY A 49 -10.13 -11.25 -12.55
C GLY A 49 -8.84 -11.98 -12.90
N GLN A 50 -8.50 -12.93 -12.03
CA GLN A 50 -7.37 -13.85 -12.11
C GLN A 50 -6.03 -13.29 -11.61
N ARG A 51 -5.15 -14.10 -11.02
CA ARG A 51 -5.12 -15.54 -10.68
C ARG A 51 -3.99 -15.70 -9.65
N ASP A 52 -4.12 -16.72 -8.81
CA ASP A 52 -3.08 -17.31 -7.94
C ASP A 52 -2.54 -16.46 -6.77
#